data_AF-A0A7S0WI59-F1
#
_entry.id   AF-A0A7S0WI59-F1
#
_cell.length_a   1.000
_cell.length_b   1.000
_cell.length_c   1.000
_cell.angle_alpha   90.00
_cell.angle_beta   90.00
_cell.angle_gamma   90.00
#
_symmetry.space_group_name_H-M   'P 1'
#
loop_
_entity.id
_entity.type
_entity.pdbx_description
1 polymer ?
#
loop_
_entity_poly.entity_id
_entity_poly.type
_entity_poly.pdbx_seq_one_letter_code
_entity_poly.pdbx_strand_id
1 'polypeptide(L)'
;SRRAFCSSIVWTAPNSEQNALIPEIVATRFQQSDAGDAGLLQDAPSSLKFATRVKIFRELIVQDRVRAKFRPQAGGIDAGHNDIYARAVAEILIRRESVLEDALATILPLGSKARGRMLVKYVNIAGEEEAGIDAGGLFKELLSEVMELGLDPNRGLF
;
A
#
# COMPACT_ATOMS: atom_id res chain seq x y z
N SER A 1 24.07 -14.98 -9.46
CA SER A 1 24.34 -14.19 -8.24
C SER A 1 24.24 -12.72 -8.61
N ARG A 2 23.56 -11.89 -7.81
CA ARG A 2 23.51 -10.43 -8.05
C ARG A 2 24.71 -9.81 -7.35
N ARG A 3 25.78 -9.53 -8.10
CA ARG A 3 26.96 -8.79 -7.61
C ARG A 3 26.80 -7.33 -8.02
N ALA A 4 27.07 -6.40 -7.11
CA ALA A 4 27.00 -4.98 -7.43
C ALA A 4 28.02 -4.64 -8.53
N PHE A 5 27.59 -3.90 -9.55
CA PHE A 5 28.44 -3.47 -10.66
C PHE A 5 29.60 -2.58 -10.17
N CYS A 6 29.32 -1.67 -9.23
CA CYS A 6 30.35 -0.99 -8.45
C CYS A 6 29.82 -0.53 -7.08
N SER A 7 30.65 0.15 -6.29
CA SER A 7 30.26 0.71 -4.99
C SER A 7 29.08 1.68 -5.13
N SER A 8 28.13 1.61 -4.20
CA SER A 8 26.95 2.48 -4.19
C SER A 8 27.32 3.95 -4.08
N ILE A 9 28.46 4.26 -3.44
CA ILE A 9 28.94 5.65 -3.25
C ILE A 9 29.16 6.40 -4.57
N VAL A 10 29.39 5.67 -5.67
CA VAL A 10 29.66 6.26 -7.00
C VAL A 10 28.39 6.82 -7.64
N TRP A 11 27.22 6.28 -7.31
CA TRP A 11 25.95 6.65 -7.93
C TRP A 11 24.97 7.29 -6.93
N THR A 12 25.20 7.15 -5.63
CA THR A 12 24.41 7.85 -4.62
C THR A 12 24.83 9.30 -4.54
N ALA A 13 23.87 10.22 -4.55
CA ALA A 13 24.18 11.65 -4.45
C ALA A 13 24.99 11.95 -3.17
N PRO A 14 26.08 12.73 -3.25
CA PRO A 14 27.03 12.95 -2.15
C PRO A 14 26.38 13.58 -0.90
N ASN A 15 25.30 14.35 -1.09
CA ASN A 15 24.55 14.97 0.00
C ASN A 15 23.47 14.08 0.63
N SER A 16 23.31 12.82 0.18
CA SER A 16 22.30 11.91 0.72
C SER A 16 22.53 11.50 2.18
N GLU A 17 23.74 11.69 2.72
CA GLU A 17 24.06 11.41 4.12
C GLU A 17 24.21 12.66 5.00
N GLN A 18 24.60 13.80 4.43
CA GLN A 18 25.00 14.99 5.20
C GLN A 18 23.98 16.14 5.13
N ASN A 19 23.06 16.14 4.15
CA ASN A 19 21.86 16.96 4.15
C ASN A 19 20.68 15.99 4.16
N ALA A 20 20.27 15.57 5.36
CA ALA A 20 19.22 14.60 5.59
C ALA A 20 17.95 15.01 4.84
N LEU A 21 17.69 14.38 3.68
CA LEU A 21 16.41 14.49 3.00
C LEU A 21 15.35 14.02 3.99
N ILE A 22 14.63 14.98 4.59
CA ILE A 22 13.56 14.70 5.53
C ILE A 22 12.38 14.18 4.70
N PRO A 23 11.98 12.91 4.85
CA PRO A 23 10.97 12.30 3.97
C PRO A 23 9.65 13.09 3.90
N GLU A 24 9.22 13.66 5.02
CA GLU A 24 8.07 14.57 5.17
C GLU A 24 8.17 15.80 4.27
N ILE A 25 9.31 16.48 4.27
CA ILE A 25 9.52 17.69 3.47
C ILE A 25 9.59 17.34 1.98
N VAL A 26 10.30 16.26 1.63
CA VAL A 26 10.41 15.81 0.23
C VAL A 26 9.05 15.37 -0.31
N ALA A 27 8.27 14.61 0.46
CA ALA A 27 6.92 14.20 0.06
C ALA A 27 6.00 15.41 -0.15
N THR A 28 6.04 16.38 0.75
CA THR A 28 5.25 17.62 0.65
C THR A 28 5.60 18.40 -0.60
N ARG A 29 6.90 18.61 -0.87
CA ARG A 29 7.39 19.31 -2.08
C ARG A 29 7.04 18.56 -3.37
N PHE A 30 7.15 17.22 -3.34
CA PHE A 30 6.78 16.37 -4.47
C PHE A 30 5.31 16.55 -4.85
N GLN A 31 4.40 16.64 -3.87
CA GLN A 31 2.98 16.91 -4.13
C GLN A 31 2.69 18.32 -4.65
N GLN A 32 3.54 19.30 -4.30
CA GLN A 32 3.40 20.69 -4.75
C GLN A 32 3.96 20.93 -6.16
N SER A 33 4.48 19.89 -6.83
CA SER A 33 5.20 20.00 -8.11
C SER A 33 6.35 21.02 -8.05
N ASP A 34 6.92 21.22 -6.87
CA ASP A 34 7.99 22.19 -6.65
C ASP A 34 9.33 21.53 -7.00
N ALA A 35 9.97 22.02 -8.07
CA ALA A 35 11.08 21.37 -8.79
C ALA A 35 12.41 21.29 -8.02
N GLY A 36 12.44 21.66 -6.74
CA GLY A 36 13.63 21.63 -5.88
C GLY A 36 14.04 20.21 -5.45
N ASP A 37 14.01 19.92 -4.14
CA ASP A 37 14.50 18.64 -3.57
C ASP A 37 13.73 17.39 -4.05
N ALA A 38 12.55 17.56 -4.66
CA ALA A 38 11.79 16.50 -5.30
C ALA A 38 12.35 16.11 -6.68
N GLY A 39 13.12 16.98 -7.33
CA GLY A 39 13.68 16.75 -8.67
C GLY A 39 14.57 15.51 -8.72
N LEU A 40 15.38 15.25 -7.69
CA LEU A 40 16.20 14.04 -7.64
C LEU A 40 15.36 12.75 -7.55
N LEU A 41 14.24 12.79 -6.82
CA LEU A 41 13.32 11.66 -6.74
C LEU A 41 12.61 11.41 -8.08
N GLN A 42 12.31 12.47 -8.83
CA GLN A 42 11.63 12.40 -10.12
C GLN A 42 12.57 12.02 -11.27
N ASP A 43 13.73 12.68 -11.36
CA ASP A 43 14.63 12.60 -12.51
C ASP A 43 15.70 11.51 -12.35
N ALA A 44 16.13 11.22 -11.11
CA ALA A 44 17.16 10.22 -10.83
C ALA A 44 16.91 9.46 -9.52
N PRO A 45 15.77 8.76 -9.37
CA PRO A 45 15.41 8.07 -8.14
C PRO A 45 16.48 7.06 -7.69
N SER A 46 17.19 6.44 -8.64
CA SER A 46 18.24 5.46 -8.36
C SER A 46 19.43 6.04 -7.57
N SER A 47 19.64 7.36 -7.65
CA SER A 47 20.68 8.09 -6.92
C SER A 47 20.36 8.27 -5.44
N LEU A 48 19.12 7.97 -5.02
CA LEU A 48 18.72 7.87 -3.62
C LEU A 48 18.91 6.44 -3.12
N LYS A 49 19.11 6.26 -1.82
CA LYS A 49 19.08 4.92 -1.22
C LYS A 49 17.66 4.36 -1.28
N PHE A 50 17.53 3.05 -1.49
CA PHE A 50 16.23 2.37 -1.50
C PHE A 50 15.44 2.64 -0.21
N ALA A 51 16.09 2.54 0.96
CA ALA A 51 15.46 2.81 2.25
C ALA A 51 14.90 4.24 2.35
N THR A 52 15.62 5.24 1.81
CA THR A 52 15.15 6.63 1.77
C THR A 52 13.92 6.76 0.89
N ARG A 53 13.93 6.14 -0.30
CA ARG A 53 12.75 6.14 -1.20
C ARG A 53 11.54 5.47 -0.55
N VAL A 54 11.72 4.36 0.16
CA VAL A 54 10.63 3.69 0.89
C VAL A 54 10.04 4.60 1.97
N LYS A 55 10.88 5.34 2.72
CA LYS A 55 10.39 6.31 3.71
C LYS A 55 9.59 7.44 3.06
N ILE A 56 10.09 8.02 1.97
CA ILE A 56 9.37 9.07 1.22
C ILE A 56 8.05 8.53 0.66
N PHE A 57 8.06 7.32 0.10
CA PHE A 57 6.85 6.69 -0.42
C PHE A 57 5.79 6.46 0.66
N ARG A 58 6.20 5.97 1.84
CA ARG A 58 5.30 5.80 2.97
C ARG A 58 4.65 7.12 3.39
N GLU A 59 5.44 8.18 3.46
CA GLU A 59 4.94 9.51 3.78
C GLU A 59 3.93 10.03 2.74
N LEU A 60 4.19 9.83 1.45
CA LEU A 60 3.23 10.17 0.39
C LEU A 60 1.89 9.43 0.57
N ILE A 61 1.91 8.16 1.01
CA ILE A 61 0.69 7.39 1.31
C ILE A 61 -0.05 8.00 2.51
N VAL A 62 0.67 8.36 3.58
CA VAL A 62 0.05 9.00 4.76
C VAL A 62 -0.64 10.29 4.35
N GLN A 63 0.04 11.15 3.59
CA GLN A 63 -0.51 12.41 3.10
C GLN A 63 -1.72 12.20 2.17
N ASP A 64 -1.69 11.21 1.28
CA ASP A 64 -2.84 10.87 0.40
C ASP A 64 -4.05 10.41 1.22
N ARG A 65 -3.85 9.58 2.26
CA ARG A 65 -4.93 9.15 3.16
C ARG A 65 -5.53 10.31 3.95
N VAL A 66 -4.68 11.19 4.50
CA VAL A 66 -5.12 12.40 5.21
C VAL A 66 -5.94 13.30 4.29
N ARG A 67 -5.46 13.53 3.05
CA ARG A 67 -6.16 14.33 2.03
C ARG A 67 -7.51 13.73 1.67
N ALA A 68 -7.59 12.39 1.55
CA ALA A 68 -8.82 11.66 1.29
C ALA A 68 -9.75 11.55 2.53
N LYS A 69 -9.34 12.08 3.69
CA LYS A 69 -10.04 11.98 4.97
C LYS A 69 -10.26 10.52 5.43
N PHE A 70 -9.38 9.62 5.00
CA PHE A 70 -9.37 8.24 5.48
C PHE A 70 -8.58 8.15 6.78
N ARG A 71 -9.10 7.36 7.73
CA ARG A 71 -8.37 7.05 8.96
C ARG A 71 -7.22 6.08 8.67
N PRO A 72 -6.22 6.01 9.57
CA PRO A 72 -5.17 5.01 9.48
C PRO A 72 -5.73 3.60 9.34
N GLN A 73 -5.02 2.78 8.56
CA GLN A 73 -5.36 1.37 8.45
C GLN A 73 -4.83 0.65 9.69
N ALA A 74 -5.65 -0.13 10.41
CA ALA A 74 -5.15 -0.89 11.57
C ALA A 74 -3.98 -1.80 11.16
N GLY A 75 -2.86 -1.71 11.88
CA GLY A 75 -1.61 -2.41 11.53
C GLY A 75 -0.89 -1.86 10.29
N GLY A 76 -1.35 -0.72 9.75
CA GLY A 76 -0.72 0.03 8.66
C GLY A 76 0.43 0.92 9.12
N ILE A 77 1.13 1.52 8.15
CA ILE A 77 2.30 2.38 8.38
C ILE A 77 1.99 3.65 9.21
N ASP A 78 0.73 4.06 9.21
CA ASP A 78 0.18 5.24 9.87
C ASP A 78 -0.62 4.89 11.14
N ALA A 79 -0.67 3.60 11.52
CA ALA A 79 -1.47 3.15 12.64
C ALA A 79 -0.83 3.50 13.98
N GLY A 80 -1.52 4.29 14.79
CA GLY A 80 -1.25 4.45 16.21
C GLY A 80 -1.93 3.36 17.06
N HIS A 81 -1.53 3.28 18.33
CA HIS A 81 -2.15 2.34 19.31
C HIS A 81 -3.66 2.53 19.46
N ASN A 82 -4.18 3.73 19.20
CA ASN A 82 -5.62 4.05 19.31
C ASN A 82 -6.43 3.74 18.02
N ASP A 83 -5.77 3.38 16.91
CA ASP A 83 -6.43 3.18 15.61
C ASP A 83 -6.97 1.75 15.41
N ILE A 84 -6.81 0.88 16.41
CA ILE A 84 -7.31 -0.51 16.39
C ILE A 84 -8.82 -0.53 16.06
N TYR A 85 -9.58 0.43 16.62
CA TYR A 85 -11.02 0.58 16.42
C TYR A 85 -11.42 1.52 15.27
N ALA A 86 -10.50 1.89 14.38
CA ALA A 86 -10.82 2.76 13.25
C ALA A 86 -11.89 2.12 12.35
N ARG A 87 -13.02 2.81 12.16
CA ARG A 87 -14.13 2.33 11.32
C ARG A 87 -13.65 2.07 9.89
N ALA A 88 -14.09 0.96 9.31
CA ALA A 88 -13.83 0.67 7.90
C ALA A 88 -14.53 1.67 6.99
N VAL A 89 -13.87 1.99 5.88
CA VAL A 89 -14.39 2.84 4.79
C VAL A 89 -15.34 2.04 3.90
N ALA A 90 -15.08 0.75 3.73
CA ALA A 90 -15.93 -0.18 3.00
C ALA A 90 -15.95 -1.54 3.71
N GLU A 91 -17.09 -2.22 3.63
CA GLU A 91 -17.26 -3.62 4.02
C GLU A 91 -17.40 -4.45 2.75
N ILE A 92 -16.72 -5.59 2.71
CA ILE A 92 -16.63 -6.45 1.54
C ILE A 92 -16.98 -7.87 1.98
N LEU A 93 -17.99 -8.42 1.34
CA LEU A 93 -18.43 -9.80 1.51
C LEU A 93 -17.88 -10.63 0.36
N ILE A 94 -17.14 -11.67 0.70
CA ILE A 94 -16.47 -12.55 -0.26
C ILE A 94 -16.90 -13.97 0.01
N ARG A 95 -17.42 -14.66 -1.00
CA ARG A 95 -17.70 -16.10 -0.87
C ARG A 95 -16.43 -16.90 -1.11
N ARG A 96 -16.19 -17.90 -0.26
CA ARG A 96 -14.97 -18.74 -0.33
C ARG A 96 -14.80 -19.45 -1.66
N GLU A 97 -15.90 -19.83 -2.30
CA GLU A 97 -15.90 -20.55 -3.57
C GLU A 97 -15.67 -19.65 -4.80
N SER A 98 -15.76 -18.31 -4.65
CA SER A 98 -15.68 -17.35 -5.75
C SER A 98 -14.91 -16.08 -5.37
N VAL A 99 -13.77 -16.27 -4.70
CA VAL A 99 -12.96 -15.19 -4.11
C VAL A 99 -12.57 -14.13 -5.14
N LEU A 100 -12.04 -14.55 -6.29
CA LEU A 100 -11.54 -13.62 -7.31
C LEU A 100 -12.70 -12.83 -7.95
N GLU A 101 -13.76 -13.53 -8.33
CA GLU A 101 -14.93 -12.94 -8.98
C GLU A 101 -15.64 -11.95 -8.04
N ASP A 102 -15.81 -12.31 -6.77
CA ASP A 102 -16.42 -11.44 -5.77
C ASP A 102 -15.50 -10.25 -5.42
N ALA A 103 -14.18 -10.47 -5.33
CA ALA A 103 -13.23 -9.39 -5.10
C ALA A 103 -13.26 -8.36 -6.24
N LEU A 104 -13.29 -8.81 -7.50
CA LEU A 104 -13.39 -7.91 -8.66
C LEU A 104 -14.73 -7.17 -8.66
N ALA A 105 -15.84 -7.87 -8.43
CA ALA A 105 -17.18 -7.30 -8.43
C ALA A 105 -17.40 -6.28 -7.29
N THR A 106 -16.74 -6.46 -6.15
CA THR A 106 -16.93 -5.61 -4.97
C THR A 106 -15.90 -4.50 -4.85
N ILE A 107 -14.62 -4.75 -5.18
CA ILE A 107 -13.54 -3.77 -5.01
C ILE A 107 -13.50 -2.75 -6.14
N LEU A 108 -13.68 -3.16 -7.41
CA LEU A 108 -13.57 -2.25 -8.55
C LEU A 108 -14.58 -1.08 -8.45
N PRO A 109 -15.86 -1.29 -8.05
CA PRO A 109 -16.80 -0.19 -7.88
C PRO A 109 -16.50 0.76 -6.72
N LEU A 110 -15.62 0.40 -5.77
CA LEU A 110 -15.28 1.29 -4.64
C LEU A 110 -14.55 2.56 -5.11
N GLY A 111 -13.86 2.50 -6.25
CA GLY A 111 -13.09 3.63 -6.78
C GLY A 111 -12.11 4.19 -5.74
N SER A 112 -12.22 5.48 -5.44
CA SER A 112 -11.33 6.15 -4.50
C SER A 112 -11.39 5.60 -3.06
N LYS A 113 -12.49 4.94 -2.67
CA LYS A 113 -12.70 4.34 -1.35
C LYS A 113 -11.85 3.09 -1.13
N ALA A 114 -11.39 2.42 -2.19
CA ALA A 114 -10.51 1.25 -2.10
C ALA A 114 -9.17 1.56 -1.43
N ARG A 115 -8.77 2.84 -1.38
CA ARG A 115 -7.58 3.30 -0.64
C ARG A 115 -7.79 3.34 0.87
N GLY A 116 -9.03 3.31 1.34
CA GLY A 116 -9.39 3.30 2.75
C GLY A 116 -9.29 1.91 3.40
N ARG A 117 -9.49 1.84 4.72
CA ARG A 117 -9.57 0.55 5.43
C ARG A 117 -10.78 -0.24 4.93
N MET A 118 -10.56 -1.44 4.42
CA MET A 118 -11.60 -2.37 4.02
C MET A 118 -11.81 -3.42 5.11
N LEU A 119 -13.06 -3.68 5.48
CA LEU A 119 -13.45 -4.78 6.36
C LEU A 119 -13.85 -5.96 5.47
N VAL A 120 -13.04 -7.02 5.49
CA VAL A 120 -13.31 -8.24 4.73
C VAL A 120 -14.07 -9.21 5.61
N LYS A 121 -15.09 -9.83 5.04
CA LYS A 121 -15.89 -10.89 5.64
C LYS A 121 -16.04 -12.02 4.64
N TYR A 122 -15.74 -13.24 5.09
CA TYR A 122 -15.97 -14.42 4.27
C TYR A 122 -17.36 -15.00 4.53
N VAL A 123 -17.97 -15.52 3.48
CA VAL A 123 -19.24 -16.23 3.53
C VAL A 123 -19.00 -17.65 3.04
N ASN A 124 -19.51 -18.63 3.79
CA ASN A 124 -19.41 -20.04 3.43
C ASN A 124 -20.51 -20.44 2.42
N ILE A 125 -20.48 -21.69 1.96
CA ILE A 125 -21.45 -22.24 0.99
C ILE A 125 -22.90 -22.22 1.52
N ALA A 126 -23.09 -22.26 2.84
CA ALA A 126 -24.41 -22.16 3.47
C ALA A 126 -24.93 -20.71 3.56
N GLY A 127 -24.15 -19.72 3.12
CA GLY A 127 -24.49 -18.31 3.20
C GLY A 127 -24.24 -17.69 4.57
N GLU A 128 -23.54 -18.38 5.47
CA GLU A 128 -23.23 -17.89 6.81
C GLU A 128 -21.90 -17.14 6.83
N GLU A 129 -21.85 -16.03 7.58
CA GLU A 129 -20.61 -15.27 7.81
C GLU A 129 -19.63 -16.12 8.61
N GLU A 130 -18.44 -16.35 8.07
CA GLU A 130 -17.36 -17.02 8.78
C GLU A 130 -16.88 -16.13 9.92
N ALA A 131 -16.77 -16.70 11.12
CA ALA A 131 -16.35 -15.95 12.30
C ALA A 131 -14.93 -15.38 12.12
N GLY A 132 -14.85 -14.09 11.79
CA GLY A 132 -13.59 -13.36 11.63
C GLY A 132 -12.98 -13.01 12.98
N ILE A 133 -11.87 -13.67 13.34
CA ILE A 133 -11.16 -13.42 14.60
C ILE A 133 -10.29 -12.14 14.50
N ASP A 134 -9.76 -11.82 13.32
CA ASP A 134 -8.88 -10.67 13.08
C ASP A 134 -9.19 -9.97 11.75
N ALA A 135 -9.76 -8.76 11.81
CA ALA A 135 -10.09 -7.94 10.64
C ALA A 135 -8.85 -7.55 9.80
N GLY A 136 -7.64 -7.53 10.39
CA GLY A 136 -6.40 -7.30 9.66
C GLY A 136 -5.88 -8.56 8.95
N GLY A 137 -6.13 -9.73 9.54
CA GLY A 137 -5.80 -11.04 8.98
C GLY A 137 -6.61 -11.35 7.73
N LEU A 138 -7.93 -11.15 7.76
CA LEU A 138 -8.81 -11.48 6.63
C LEU A 138 -8.52 -10.67 5.37
N PHE A 139 -8.08 -9.41 5.51
CA PHE A 139 -7.66 -8.62 4.35
C PHE A 139 -6.36 -9.16 3.72
N LYS A 140 -5.40 -9.60 4.54
CA LYS A 140 -4.15 -10.20 4.05
C LYS A 140 -4.40 -11.55 3.38
N GLU A 141 -5.32 -12.33 3.93
CA GLU A 141 -5.80 -13.58 3.36
C GLU A 141 -6.42 -13.33 1.98
N LEU A 142 -7.39 -12.41 1.88
CA LEU A 142 -8.00 -12.01 0.61
C LEU A 142 -6.96 -11.58 -0.42
N LEU A 143 -6.01 -10.74 -0.02
CA LEU A 143 -4.95 -10.29 -0.91
C LEU A 143 -4.11 -11.48 -1.42
N SER A 144 -3.81 -12.45 -0.55
CA SER A 144 -3.02 -13.62 -0.92
C SER A 144 -3.77 -14.51 -1.91
N GLU A 145 -5.04 -14.83 -1.63
CA GLU A 145 -5.89 -15.66 -2.49
C GLU A 145 -6.13 -14.99 -3.85
N VAL A 146 -6.42 -13.68 -3.88
CA VAL A 146 -6.60 -12.94 -5.14
C VAL A 146 -5.32 -12.90 -5.96
N MET A 147 -4.15 -12.81 -5.34
CA MET A 147 -2.87 -12.87 -6.07
C MET A 147 -2.59 -14.27 -6.61
N GLU A 148 -2.86 -15.31 -5.83
CA GLU A 148 -2.69 -16.70 -6.29
C GLU A 148 -3.62 -17.01 -7.46
N LEU A 149 -4.91 -16.70 -7.34
CA LEU A 149 -5.89 -16.92 -8.39
C LEU A 149 -5.66 -15.99 -9.58
N GLY A 150 -5.44 -14.70 -9.33
CA GLY A 150 -5.29 -13.69 -10.39
C GLY A 150 -4.04 -13.85 -11.24
N LEU A 151 -2.96 -14.42 -10.66
CA LEU A 151 -1.71 -14.69 -11.37
C LEU A 151 -1.56 -16.16 -11.82
N ASP A 152 -2.62 -16.98 -11.69
CA ASP A 152 -2.63 -18.36 -12.20
C ASP A 152 -2.55 -18.35 -13.74
N PRO A 153 -1.49 -18.93 -14.34
CA PRO A 153 -1.34 -18.98 -15.79
C PRO A 153 -2.50 -19.69 -16.50
N ASN A 154 -3.18 -20.62 -15.81
CA ASN A 154 -4.32 -21.35 -16.37
C ASN A 154 -5.56 -20.46 -16.56
N ARG A 155 -5.61 -19.29 -15.93
CA ARG A 155 -6.68 -18.31 -16.10
C ARG A 155 -6.45 -17.32 -17.24
N GLY A 156 -5.25 -17.29 -17.82
CA GLY A 156 -4.93 -16.47 -19.00
C GLY A 156 -4.96 -14.96 -18.78
N LEU A 157 -4.78 -14.50 -17.52
CA LEU A 157 -4.72 -13.07 -17.18
C LEU A 157 -3.29 -12.50 -17.28
N PHE A 158 -2.27 -13.32 -16.99
CA PHE A 158 -0.85 -12.95 -16.99
C PHE A 158 0.02 -14.07 -17.58
#